data_AF-A0A1B8P7C6-F1
#
_entry.id   AF-A0A1B8P7C6-F1
#
_cell.length_a   1.000
_cell.length_b   1.000
_cell.length_c   1.000
_cell.angle_alpha   90.00
_cell.angle_beta   90.00
_cell.angle_gamma   90.00
#
_symmetry.space_group_name_H-M   'P 1'
#
loop_
_entity.id
_entity.type
_entity.pdbx_description
1 polymer ?
#
loop_
_entity_poly.entity_id
_entity_poly.type
_entity_poly.pdbx_seq_one_letter_code
_entity_poly.pdbx_strand_id
1 'polypeptide(L)'
;MIQKCIDAMSEFDSPILRTIIETAHDHFFVVEADGRIRDVSPAAAAVYGMSREDLCRTTVQALEAKGVLRPSVSLEVMRTGEPAQVAQVTSTGRRVIAQAHPVFDGGKLVAVVSRSMDLTDLQLLQEEYALLQRRFNEHLQRGGGEEAGGELELADLEARSGVMREVALLLKRVAPTDATVLMLGESGVGKTAFARQLHHWSPRHKGPFVDVNCGAIPESLFESEMFGYRQGAFSGAAPGARQG
;
A
#
# COMPACT_ATOMS: atom_id res chain seq x y z
N MET A 1 18.27 29.23 -33.99
CA MET A 1 17.21 28.20 -33.96
C MET A 1 16.26 28.43 -32.79
N ILE A 2 16.79 28.60 -31.56
CA ILE A 2 16.00 28.93 -30.35
C ILE A 2 15.28 30.28 -30.45
N GLN A 3 15.93 31.33 -31.00
CA GLN A 3 15.28 32.64 -31.19
C GLN A 3 14.09 32.60 -32.16
N LYS A 4 14.16 31.80 -33.24
CA LYS A 4 13.03 31.59 -34.15
C LYS A 4 11.88 30.80 -33.50
N CYS A 5 12.15 29.96 -32.50
CA CYS A 5 11.10 29.31 -31.71
C CYS A 5 10.46 30.28 -30.71
N ILE A 6 11.25 31.15 -30.07
CA ILE A 6 10.75 32.18 -29.14
C ILE A 6 9.89 33.23 -29.89
N ASP A 7 10.34 33.66 -31.07
CA ASP A 7 9.59 34.60 -31.89
C ASP A 7 8.29 33.97 -32.46
N ALA A 8 8.30 32.65 -32.76
CA ALA A 8 7.10 31.90 -33.17
C ALA A 8 6.10 31.67 -32.02
N MET A 9 6.55 31.60 -30.77
CA MET A 9 5.68 31.51 -29.58
C MET A 9 4.91 32.81 -29.30
N SER A 10 5.34 33.94 -29.88
CA SER A 10 4.63 35.23 -29.73
C SER A 10 3.33 35.31 -30.56
N GLU A 11 3.19 34.47 -31.61
CA GLU A 11 2.01 34.45 -32.49
C GLU A 11 1.14 33.17 -32.37
N PHE A 12 1.65 32.06 -31.80
CA PHE A 12 0.94 30.76 -31.86
C PHE A 12 0.15 30.30 -30.62
N ASP A 13 0.38 30.82 -29.40
CA ASP A 13 0.19 29.95 -28.22
C ASP A 13 -0.85 30.39 -27.16
N SER A 14 -1.63 31.45 -27.34
CA SER A 14 -2.62 31.84 -26.32
C SER A 14 -3.72 30.79 -26.05
N PRO A 15 -4.40 30.21 -27.08
CA PRO A 15 -5.46 29.24 -26.82
C PRO A 15 -4.94 27.88 -26.34
N ILE A 16 -3.76 27.44 -26.81
CA ILE A 16 -3.15 26.17 -26.41
C ILE A 16 -2.65 26.23 -24.97
N LEU A 17 -1.89 27.27 -24.60
CA LEU A 17 -1.45 27.47 -23.22
C LEU A 17 -2.63 27.59 -22.26
N ARG A 18 -3.68 28.32 -22.67
CA ARG A 18 -4.90 28.44 -21.89
C ARG A 18 -5.60 27.09 -21.71
N THR A 19 -5.68 26.27 -22.75
CA THR A 19 -6.25 24.91 -22.66
C THR A 19 -5.44 24.02 -21.72
N ILE A 20 -4.11 24.09 -21.75
CA ILE A 20 -3.24 23.35 -20.82
C ILE A 20 -3.50 23.79 -19.37
N ILE A 21 -3.59 25.09 -19.11
CA ILE A 21 -3.84 25.63 -17.76
C ILE A 21 -5.27 25.30 -17.28
N GLU A 22 -6.26 25.28 -18.17
CA GLU A 22 -7.66 25.00 -17.84
C GLU A 22 -7.95 23.51 -17.63
N THR A 23 -7.24 22.62 -18.35
CA THR A 23 -7.42 21.16 -18.24
C THR A 23 -6.46 20.50 -17.24
N ALA A 24 -5.43 21.21 -16.77
CA ALA A 24 -4.53 20.69 -15.77
C ALA A 24 -5.23 20.50 -14.42
N HIS A 25 -4.99 19.35 -13.80
CA HIS A 25 -5.36 19.09 -12.42
C HIS A 25 -4.49 19.85 -11.40
N ASP A 26 -3.33 20.35 -11.84
CA ASP A 26 -2.42 21.16 -11.04
C ASP A 26 -2.91 22.62 -10.98
N HIS A 27 -2.67 23.28 -9.83
CA HIS A 27 -2.98 24.70 -9.68
C HIS A 27 -1.78 25.56 -10.06
N PHE A 28 -1.97 26.49 -11.00
CA PHE A 28 -0.95 27.43 -11.44
C PHE A 28 -1.18 28.82 -10.85
N PHE A 29 -0.09 29.48 -10.49
CA PHE A 29 -0.06 30.91 -10.16
C PHE A 29 1.04 31.58 -10.98
N VAL A 30 0.72 32.75 -11.51
CA VAL A 30 1.67 33.67 -12.13
C VAL A 30 1.73 34.91 -11.25
N VAL A 31 2.88 35.15 -10.65
CA VAL A 31 3.11 36.23 -9.68
C VAL A 31 4.12 37.19 -10.28
N GLU A 32 3.85 38.48 -10.22
CA GLU A 32 4.79 39.51 -10.66
C GLU A 32 5.95 39.67 -9.68
N ALA A 33 7.02 40.32 -10.10
CA ALA A 33 8.23 40.50 -9.28
C ALA A 33 8.00 41.32 -7.98
N ASP A 34 6.88 42.02 -7.85
CA ASP A 34 6.46 42.72 -6.63
C ASP A 34 5.59 41.85 -5.70
N GLY A 35 5.20 40.66 -6.15
CA GLY A 35 4.34 39.73 -5.43
C GLY A 35 2.86 39.83 -5.78
N ARG A 36 2.46 40.70 -6.71
CA ARG A 36 1.08 40.77 -7.19
C ARG A 36 0.72 39.52 -8.00
N ILE A 37 -0.44 38.94 -7.75
CA ILE A 37 -0.91 37.78 -8.53
C ILE A 37 -1.51 38.28 -9.85
N ARG A 38 -0.86 37.94 -10.96
CA ARG A 38 -1.34 38.27 -12.32
C ARG A 38 -2.43 37.31 -12.76
N ASP A 39 -2.22 36.02 -12.57
CA ASP A 39 -3.19 35.01 -12.96
C ASP A 39 -3.11 33.74 -12.11
N VAL A 40 -4.22 33.01 -12.07
CA VAL A 40 -4.35 31.71 -11.41
C VAL A 40 -5.21 30.76 -12.24
N SER A 41 -4.87 29.47 -12.19
CA SER A 41 -5.70 28.42 -12.80
C SER A 41 -7.08 28.36 -12.14
N PRO A 42 -8.16 28.03 -12.88
CA PRO A 42 -9.52 27.93 -12.32
C PRO A 42 -9.65 26.97 -11.13
N ALA A 43 -8.93 25.85 -11.16
CA ALA A 43 -8.96 24.83 -10.11
C ALA A 43 -8.45 25.35 -8.74
N ALA A 44 -7.66 26.44 -8.73
CA ALA A 44 -7.13 27.03 -7.50
C ALA A 44 -8.24 27.50 -6.55
N ALA A 45 -9.41 27.90 -7.06
CA ALA A 45 -10.46 28.45 -6.22
C ALA A 45 -10.95 27.46 -5.15
N ALA A 46 -11.05 26.17 -5.49
CA ALA A 46 -11.49 25.12 -4.58
C ALA A 46 -10.47 24.85 -3.46
N VAL A 47 -9.18 24.90 -3.79
CA VAL A 47 -8.09 24.57 -2.87
C VAL A 47 -7.75 25.73 -1.93
N TYR A 48 -7.77 26.95 -2.44
CA TYR A 48 -7.43 28.15 -1.66
C TYR A 48 -8.65 28.84 -1.04
N GLY A 49 -9.88 28.41 -1.38
CA GLY A 49 -11.12 28.92 -0.81
C GLY A 49 -11.42 30.38 -1.18
N MET A 50 -10.87 30.86 -2.29
CA MET A 50 -11.01 32.23 -2.77
C MET A 50 -11.33 32.24 -4.26
N SER A 51 -12.10 33.23 -4.73
CA SER A 51 -12.34 33.37 -6.17
C SER A 51 -11.05 33.77 -6.90
N ARG A 52 -10.95 33.46 -8.20
CA ARG A 52 -9.85 33.92 -9.05
C ARG A 52 -9.70 35.44 -9.01
N GLU A 53 -10.82 36.17 -9.02
CA GLU A 53 -10.81 37.63 -8.96
C GLU A 53 -10.22 38.15 -7.65
N ASP A 54 -10.59 37.55 -6.52
CA ASP A 54 -10.06 37.95 -5.21
C ASP A 54 -8.57 37.62 -5.06
N LEU A 55 -8.14 36.47 -5.61
CA LEU A 55 -6.73 36.10 -5.65
C LEU A 55 -5.90 37.08 -6.50
N CYS A 56 -6.38 37.48 -7.68
CA CYS A 56 -5.67 38.44 -8.54
C CYS A 56 -5.71 39.89 -7.99
N ARG A 57 -6.59 40.19 -7.03
CA ARG A 57 -6.67 41.50 -6.35
C ARG A 57 -5.72 41.64 -5.16
N THR A 58 -5.00 40.57 -4.79
CA THR A 58 -4.09 40.55 -3.64
C THR A 58 -2.66 40.21 -4.06
N THR A 59 -1.76 40.21 -3.07
CA THR A 59 -0.36 39.80 -3.24
C THR A 59 -0.09 38.51 -2.47
N VAL A 60 0.97 37.79 -2.86
CA VAL A 60 1.39 36.56 -2.17
C VAL A 60 1.82 36.81 -0.71
N GLN A 61 2.40 37.98 -0.42
CA GLN A 61 2.71 38.41 0.95
C GLN A 61 1.44 38.52 1.80
N ALA A 62 0.39 39.13 1.25
CA ALA A 62 -0.87 39.30 1.95
C ALA A 62 -1.61 37.97 2.13
N LEU A 63 -1.52 37.05 1.16
CA LEU A 63 -2.06 35.70 1.30
C LEU A 63 -1.37 34.91 2.41
N GLU A 64 -0.03 34.97 2.49
CA GLU A 64 0.71 34.31 3.56
C GLU A 64 0.43 34.92 4.93
N ALA A 65 0.39 36.25 5.03
CA ALA A 65 0.07 36.96 6.27
C ALA A 65 -1.34 36.63 6.79
N LYS A 66 -2.31 36.42 5.88
CA LYS A 66 -3.67 35.97 6.23
C LYS A 66 -3.78 34.46 6.49
N GLY A 67 -2.71 33.70 6.27
CA GLY A 67 -2.70 32.25 6.43
C GLY A 67 -3.49 31.51 5.34
N VAL A 68 -3.80 32.15 4.20
CA VAL A 68 -4.48 31.49 3.07
C VAL A 68 -3.59 30.40 2.49
N LEU A 69 -2.28 30.62 2.53
CA LEU A 69 -1.26 29.66 2.16
C LEU A 69 -0.03 29.86 3.05
N ARG A 70 0.58 28.78 3.56
CA ARG A 70 1.89 28.86 4.23
C ARG A 70 2.70 27.56 4.13
N PRO A 71 4.03 27.63 4.02
CA PRO A 71 4.80 28.78 3.53
C PRO A 71 4.54 29.04 2.04
N SER A 72 4.77 30.26 1.56
CA SER A 72 4.63 30.63 0.15
C SER A 72 5.88 30.24 -0.65
N VAL A 73 5.70 29.36 -1.64
CA VAL A 73 6.78 29.00 -2.57
C VAL A 73 7.24 30.20 -3.40
N SER A 74 6.32 31.10 -3.76
CA SER A 74 6.63 32.24 -4.62
C SER A 74 7.52 33.23 -3.90
N LEU A 75 7.26 33.49 -2.61
CA LEU A 75 8.11 34.36 -1.79
C LEU A 75 9.51 33.79 -1.60
N GLU A 76 9.62 32.47 -1.44
CA GLU A 76 10.92 31.81 -1.34
C GLU A 76 11.75 32.02 -2.62
N VAL A 77 11.15 31.79 -3.80
CA VAL A 77 11.82 32.03 -5.09
C VAL A 77 12.14 33.51 -5.31
N MET A 78 11.25 34.43 -4.92
CA MET A 78 11.52 35.87 -5.01
C MET A 78 12.72 36.28 -4.15
N ARG A 79 12.90 35.62 -2.99
CA ARG A 79 13.99 35.88 -2.05
C ARG A 79 15.31 35.29 -2.50
N THR A 80 15.32 34.06 -3.02
CA THR A 80 16.54 33.34 -3.41
C THR A 80 16.96 33.63 -4.85
N GLY A 81 16.01 33.92 -5.74
CA GLY A 81 16.23 33.94 -7.18
C GLY A 81 16.43 32.55 -7.80
N GLU A 82 16.19 31.48 -7.04
CA GLU A 82 16.39 30.08 -7.46
C GLU A 82 15.07 29.30 -7.42
N PRO A 83 14.90 28.25 -8.25
CA PRO A 83 13.74 27.37 -8.16
C PRO A 83 13.58 26.74 -6.77
N ALA A 84 12.34 26.65 -6.29
CA ALA A 84 12.05 26.11 -4.96
C ALA A 84 10.85 25.17 -4.97
N GLN A 85 10.83 24.26 -3.99
CA GLN A 85 9.71 23.35 -3.74
C GLN A 85 9.41 23.32 -2.24
N VAL A 86 8.13 23.48 -1.88
CA VAL A 86 7.69 23.47 -0.48
C VAL A 86 6.36 22.74 -0.32
N ALA A 87 6.19 22.12 0.85
CA ALA A 87 4.90 21.64 1.29
C ALA A 87 4.14 22.79 1.94
N GLN A 88 2.99 23.15 1.37
CA GLN A 88 2.16 24.26 1.78
C GLN A 88 0.84 23.73 2.37
N VAL A 89 0.35 24.43 3.37
CA VAL A 89 -0.99 24.23 3.94
C VAL A 89 -1.83 25.45 3.60
N THR A 90 -3.05 25.23 3.11
CA THR A 90 -3.99 26.31 2.81
C THR A 90 -4.91 26.59 4.00
N SER A 91 -5.60 27.74 3.99
CA SER A 91 -6.62 28.07 5.00
C SER A 91 -7.80 27.10 5.03
N THR A 92 -8.05 26.37 3.94
CA THR A 92 -9.08 25.32 3.86
C THR A 92 -8.64 24.00 4.50
N GLY A 93 -7.38 23.91 4.97
CA GLY A 93 -6.80 22.70 5.55
C GLY A 93 -6.20 21.74 4.51
N ARG A 94 -6.25 22.07 3.22
CA ARG A 94 -5.65 21.26 2.15
C ARG A 94 -4.13 21.31 2.24
N ARG A 95 -3.49 20.20 1.91
CA ARG A 95 -2.03 20.08 1.88
C ARG A 95 -1.57 19.93 0.44
N VAL A 96 -0.78 20.90 -0.02
CA VAL A 96 -0.33 20.97 -1.40
C VAL A 96 1.19 20.97 -1.49
N ILE A 97 1.74 20.34 -2.52
CA ILE A 97 3.15 20.48 -2.86
C ILE A 97 3.26 21.53 -3.95
N ALA A 98 3.90 22.64 -3.63
CA ALA A 98 4.08 23.76 -4.53
C ALA A 98 5.53 23.83 -5.02
N GLN A 99 5.71 24.02 -6.32
CA GLN A 99 6.99 24.22 -6.98
C GLN A 99 6.93 25.53 -7.74
N ALA A 100 7.99 26.35 -7.68
CA ALA A 100 8.04 27.62 -8.37
C ALA A 100 9.38 27.86 -9.07
N HIS A 101 9.32 28.61 -10.16
CA HIS A 101 10.46 28.97 -10.97
C HIS A 101 10.47 30.49 -11.22
N PRO A 102 11.64 31.14 -11.09
CA PRO A 102 11.79 32.54 -11.43
C PRO A 102 11.79 32.74 -12.95
N VAL A 103 11.22 33.84 -13.41
CA VAL A 103 11.26 34.28 -14.81
C VAL A 103 12.08 35.56 -14.85
N PHE A 104 13.18 35.52 -15.60
CA PHE A 104 14.09 36.64 -15.75
C PHE A 104 14.00 37.24 -17.16
N ASP A 105 14.04 38.56 -17.24
CA ASP A 105 14.25 39.31 -18.47
C ASP A 105 15.40 40.31 -18.27
N GLY A 106 16.41 40.27 -19.14
CA GLY A 106 17.62 41.10 -18.99
C GLY A 106 18.34 40.93 -17.63
N GLY A 107 18.26 39.76 -17.01
CA GLY A 107 18.83 39.50 -15.67
C GLY A 107 18.02 40.04 -14.50
N LYS A 108 16.86 40.66 -14.76
CA LYS A 108 15.93 41.14 -13.74
C LYS A 108 14.76 40.17 -13.58
N LEU A 109 14.40 39.85 -12.35
CA LEU A 109 13.20 39.05 -12.05
C LEU A 109 11.97 39.84 -12.52
N VAL A 110 11.16 39.26 -13.41
CA VAL A 110 9.91 39.86 -13.91
C VAL A 110 8.67 39.14 -13.42
N ALA A 111 8.78 37.84 -13.16
CA ALA A 111 7.69 37.04 -12.62
C ALA A 111 8.21 35.78 -11.90
N VAL A 112 7.32 35.14 -11.16
CA VAL A 112 7.48 33.79 -10.62
C VAL A 112 6.28 32.98 -11.07
N VAL A 113 6.54 31.82 -11.67
CA VAL A 113 5.50 30.87 -12.07
C VAL A 113 5.56 29.69 -11.13
N SER A 114 4.43 29.36 -10.50
CA SER A 114 4.33 28.22 -9.61
C SER A 114 3.23 27.25 -10.02
N ARG A 115 3.50 25.96 -9.83
CA ARG A 115 2.54 24.86 -9.92
C ARG A 115 2.35 24.27 -8.53
N SER A 116 1.13 23.87 -8.17
CA SER A 116 0.86 23.18 -6.91
C SER A 116 -0.10 22.03 -7.09
N MET A 117 0.25 20.88 -6.52
CA MET A 117 -0.53 19.65 -6.57
C MET A 117 -1.18 19.42 -5.21
N ASP A 118 -2.49 19.17 -5.18
CA ASP A 118 -3.20 18.78 -3.96
C ASP A 118 -2.92 17.30 -3.66
N LEU A 119 -2.35 17.04 -2.49
CA LEU A 119 -2.04 15.68 -2.01
C LEU A 119 -2.92 15.26 -0.84
N THR A 120 -4.01 16.00 -0.56
CA THR A 120 -4.86 15.75 0.61
C THR A 120 -5.39 14.31 0.60
N ASP A 121 -5.97 13.84 -0.50
CA ASP A 121 -6.55 12.50 -0.58
C ASP A 121 -5.49 11.40 -0.47
N LEU A 122 -4.30 11.64 -1.05
CA LEU A 122 -3.18 10.71 -0.97
C LEU A 122 -2.64 10.61 0.45
N GLN A 123 -2.59 11.71 1.20
CA GLN A 123 -2.18 11.70 2.61
C GLN A 123 -3.21 11.00 3.49
N LEU A 124 -4.50 11.26 3.31
CA LEU A 124 -5.57 10.58 4.03
C LEU A 124 -5.51 9.06 3.82
N LEU A 125 -5.30 8.62 2.57
CA LEU A 125 -5.14 7.21 2.24
C LEU A 125 -3.90 6.59 2.91
N GLN A 126 -2.77 7.32 2.93
CA GLN A 126 -1.56 6.87 3.62
C GLN A 126 -1.77 6.73 5.14
N GLU A 127 -2.50 7.67 5.76
CA GLU A 127 -2.83 7.62 7.18
C GLU A 127 -3.76 6.44 7.50
N GLU A 128 -4.80 6.21 6.69
CA GLU A 128 -5.71 5.08 6.84
C GLU A 128 -4.96 3.74 6.69
N TYR A 129 -4.10 3.63 5.68
CA TYR A 129 -3.26 2.45 5.48
C TYR A 129 -2.32 2.19 6.66
N ALA A 130 -1.69 3.24 7.20
CA ALA A 130 -0.82 3.13 8.37
C ALA A 130 -1.60 2.68 9.62
N LEU A 131 -2.83 3.17 9.81
CA LEU A 131 -3.72 2.72 10.89
C LEU A 131 -4.09 1.24 10.72
N LEU A 132 -4.41 0.81 9.51
CA LEU A 132 -4.71 -0.59 9.21
C LEU A 132 -3.51 -1.49 9.49
N GLN A 133 -2.31 -1.11 9.04
CA GLN A 133 -1.08 -1.84 9.35
C GLN A 133 -0.81 -1.93 10.85
N ARG A 134 -1.01 -0.83 11.59
CA ARG A 134 -0.89 -0.84 13.06
C ARG A 134 -1.88 -1.80 13.69
N ARG A 135 -3.17 -1.76 13.32
CA ARG A 135 -4.18 -2.70 13.83
C ARG A 135 -3.86 -4.15 13.48
N PHE A 136 -3.36 -4.40 12.28
CA PHE A 136 -2.96 -5.74 11.86
C PHE A 136 -1.77 -6.23 12.68
N ASN A 137 -0.74 -5.40 12.86
CA ASN A 137 0.41 -5.70 13.71
C ASN A 137 0.02 -5.87 15.18
N GLU A 138 -0.88 -5.06 15.72
CA GLU A 138 -1.41 -5.22 17.07
C GLU A 138 -2.17 -6.54 17.22
N HIS A 139 -2.94 -6.99 16.22
CA HIS A 139 -3.58 -8.31 16.26
C HIS A 139 -2.58 -9.45 16.17
N LEU A 140 -1.53 -9.32 15.36
CA LEU A 140 -0.41 -10.28 15.33
C LEU A 140 0.33 -10.33 16.66
N GLN A 141 0.54 -9.18 17.31
CA GLN A 141 1.20 -9.07 18.60
C GLN A 141 0.31 -9.54 19.76
N ARG A 142 -1.00 -9.23 19.76
CA ARG A 142 -1.95 -9.76 20.75
C ARG A 142 -2.13 -11.27 20.60
N GLY A 143 -2.16 -11.77 19.37
CA GLY A 143 -2.13 -13.21 19.08
C GLY A 143 -0.78 -13.91 19.33
N GLY A 144 0.26 -13.16 19.72
CA GLY A 144 1.59 -13.68 20.06
C GLY A 144 2.08 -13.33 21.47
N GLY A 145 1.40 -12.43 22.18
CA GLY A 145 1.86 -11.84 23.44
C GLY A 145 1.24 -12.44 24.70
N GLU A 146 0.06 -13.04 24.61
CA GLU A 146 -0.58 -13.71 25.77
C GLU A 146 -0.21 -15.20 25.88
N GLU A 147 0.59 -15.74 24.95
CA GLU A 147 1.11 -17.11 25.02
C GLU A 147 2.64 -17.21 24.99
N ALA A 148 3.37 -16.10 25.14
CA ALA A 148 4.84 -16.11 25.22
C ALA A 148 5.40 -16.47 26.61
N GLY A 149 4.51 -16.66 27.60
CA GLY A 149 4.88 -17.07 28.97
C GLY A 149 4.32 -18.43 29.40
N GLY A 150 3.46 -19.06 28.60
CA GLY A 150 3.17 -20.48 28.75
C GLY A 150 4.17 -21.22 27.89
N GLU A 151 4.99 -22.07 28.48
CA GLU A 151 5.67 -23.12 27.72
C GLU A 151 4.61 -23.73 26.79
N LEU A 152 4.74 -23.51 25.47
CA LEU A 152 3.98 -24.29 24.53
C LEU A 152 4.35 -25.72 24.89
N GLU A 153 3.41 -26.48 25.47
CA GLU A 153 3.55 -27.92 25.71
C GLU A 153 3.59 -28.60 24.34
N LEU A 154 4.73 -28.41 23.69
CA LEU A 154 5.18 -29.08 22.50
C LEU A 154 5.70 -30.42 22.99
N ALA A 155 4.80 -31.31 23.39
CA ALA A 155 5.12 -32.59 24.01
C ALA A 155 6.31 -33.28 23.32
N ASP A 156 6.24 -33.45 21.99
CA ASP A 156 7.27 -34.11 21.17
C ASP A 156 7.85 -33.20 20.05
N LEU A 157 7.52 -31.90 20.01
CA LEU A 157 7.82 -31.03 18.87
C LEU A 157 8.86 -29.94 19.19
N GLU A 158 10.14 -30.20 18.94
CA GLU A 158 11.19 -29.18 19.08
C GLU A 158 11.25 -28.21 17.88
N ALA A 159 10.86 -26.95 18.07
CA ALA A 159 10.97 -25.89 17.07
C ALA A 159 12.03 -24.83 17.46
N ARG A 160 13.20 -24.86 16.80
CA ARG A 160 14.35 -23.99 17.12
C ARG A 160 14.39 -22.66 16.35
N SER A 161 13.87 -22.62 15.12
CA SER A 161 13.86 -21.40 14.29
C SER A 161 12.57 -20.59 14.47
N GLY A 162 12.65 -19.27 14.27
CA GLY A 162 11.48 -18.37 14.37
C GLY A 162 10.35 -18.78 13.43
N VAL A 163 10.69 -19.11 12.17
CA VAL A 163 9.73 -19.57 11.16
C VAL A 163 9.01 -20.85 11.60
N MET A 164 9.71 -21.81 12.20
CA MET A 164 9.08 -23.05 12.67
C MET A 164 8.19 -22.84 13.91
N ARG A 165 8.50 -21.84 14.74
CA ARG A 165 7.61 -21.43 15.83
C ARG A 165 6.33 -20.80 15.29
N GLU A 166 6.41 -19.99 14.23
CA GLU A 166 5.22 -19.43 13.58
C GLU A 166 4.32 -20.53 13.00
N VAL A 167 4.91 -21.56 12.38
CA VAL A 167 4.16 -22.74 11.90
C VAL A 167 3.48 -23.48 13.06
N ALA A 168 4.19 -23.68 14.18
CA ALA A 168 3.61 -24.30 15.37
C ALA A 168 2.44 -23.48 15.96
N LEU A 169 2.57 -22.14 16.01
CA LEU A 169 1.50 -21.24 16.44
C LEU A 169 0.28 -21.30 15.50
N LEU A 170 0.51 -21.38 14.19
CA LEU A 170 -0.58 -21.54 13.22
C LEU A 170 -1.33 -22.86 13.44
N LEU A 171 -0.61 -23.95 13.70
CA LEU A 171 -1.23 -25.24 14.01
C LEU A 171 -2.04 -25.20 15.30
N LYS A 172 -1.54 -24.51 16.34
CA LYS A 172 -2.27 -24.33 17.59
C LYS A 172 -3.60 -23.57 17.39
N ARG A 173 -3.62 -22.57 16.51
CA ARG A 173 -4.85 -21.82 16.17
C ARG A 173 -5.85 -22.66 15.37
N VAL A 174 -5.37 -23.57 14.51
CA VAL A 174 -6.23 -24.43 13.68
C VAL A 174 -6.73 -25.65 14.46
N ALA A 175 -5.97 -26.14 15.45
CA ALA A 175 -6.29 -27.31 16.27
C ALA A 175 -7.72 -27.38 16.83
N PRO A 176 -8.33 -26.29 17.36
CA PRO A 176 -9.70 -26.35 17.88
C PRO A 176 -10.79 -26.46 16.80
N THR A 177 -10.44 -26.32 15.51
CA THR A 177 -11.39 -26.33 14.39
C THR A 177 -11.54 -27.73 13.77
N ASP A 178 -12.59 -27.92 12.98
CA ASP A 178 -12.83 -29.15 12.21
C ASP A 178 -12.21 -29.13 10.80
N ALA A 179 -11.48 -28.05 10.44
CA ALA A 179 -10.89 -27.85 9.13
C ALA A 179 -9.89 -28.94 8.72
N THR A 180 -9.88 -29.29 7.43
CA THR A 180 -8.89 -30.19 6.84
C THR A 180 -7.55 -29.48 6.66
N VAL A 181 -6.46 -30.07 7.15
CA VAL A 181 -5.11 -29.50 7.09
C VAL A 181 -4.25 -30.28 6.09
N LEU A 182 -3.68 -29.57 5.11
CA LEU A 182 -2.70 -30.09 4.17
C LEU A 182 -1.30 -29.58 4.55
N MET A 183 -0.37 -30.48 4.86
CA MET A 183 1.02 -30.14 5.16
C MET A 183 1.91 -30.52 3.97
N LEU A 184 2.57 -29.52 3.38
CA LEU A 184 3.48 -29.71 2.26
C LEU A 184 4.94 -29.61 2.71
N GLY A 185 5.83 -30.32 2.02
CA GLY A 185 7.27 -30.29 2.29
C GLY A 185 7.96 -31.57 1.85
N GLU A 186 9.28 -31.56 1.81
CA GLU A 186 10.10 -32.71 1.44
C GLU A 186 9.98 -33.87 2.44
N SER A 187 10.40 -35.07 2.05
CA SER A 187 10.44 -36.21 2.97
C SER A 187 11.41 -35.93 4.13
N GLY A 188 11.03 -36.32 5.36
CA GLY A 188 11.88 -36.16 6.54
C GLY A 188 11.88 -34.78 7.22
N VAL A 189 11.18 -33.76 6.70
CA VAL A 189 11.14 -32.40 7.30
C VAL A 189 10.26 -32.27 8.56
N GLY A 190 9.78 -33.39 9.11
CA GLY A 190 9.02 -33.40 10.37
C GLY A 190 7.50 -33.23 10.24
N LYS A 191 6.91 -33.32 9.04
CA LYS A 191 5.44 -33.21 8.83
C LYS A 191 4.63 -34.12 9.76
N THR A 192 5.08 -35.34 9.98
CA THR A 192 4.42 -36.31 10.88
C THR A 192 4.42 -35.83 12.34
N ALA A 193 5.51 -35.21 12.81
CA ALA A 193 5.60 -34.67 14.16
C ALA A 193 4.58 -33.52 14.35
N PHE A 194 4.47 -32.64 13.36
CA PHE A 194 3.47 -31.57 13.36
C PHE A 194 2.03 -32.09 13.30
N ALA A 195 1.76 -33.14 12.51
CA ALA A 195 0.44 -33.77 12.46
C ALA A 195 0.04 -34.41 13.80
N ARG A 196 0.98 -35.08 14.49
CA ARG A 196 0.77 -35.63 15.83
C ARG A 196 0.46 -34.54 16.85
N GLN A 197 1.20 -33.44 16.81
CA GLN A 197 0.97 -32.30 17.69
C GLN A 197 -0.39 -31.63 17.44
N LEU A 198 -0.77 -31.47 16.17
CA LEU A 198 -2.09 -30.95 15.79
C LEU A 198 -3.22 -31.83 16.34
N HIS A 199 -3.09 -33.16 16.21
CA HIS A 199 -4.06 -34.10 16.78
C HIS A 199 -4.15 -33.97 18.30
N HIS A 200 -3.00 -33.87 18.98
CA HIS A 200 -2.92 -33.70 20.43
C HIS A 200 -3.61 -32.43 20.94
N TRP A 201 -3.48 -31.29 20.22
CA TRP A 201 -4.15 -30.04 20.59
C TRP A 201 -5.62 -29.96 20.15
N SER A 202 -6.09 -30.89 19.32
CA SER A 202 -7.45 -30.87 18.79
C SER A 202 -8.47 -31.51 19.74
N PRO A 203 -9.78 -31.27 19.53
CA PRO A 203 -10.84 -32.00 20.22
C PRO A 203 -10.79 -33.52 19.99
N ARG A 204 -10.04 -33.98 18.96
CA ARG A 204 -9.90 -35.39 18.57
C ARG A 204 -8.83 -36.14 19.37
N HIS A 205 -8.07 -35.48 20.26
CA HIS A 205 -6.94 -36.05 21.00
C HIS A 205 -7.24 -37.35 21.78
N LYS A 206 -8.50 -37.58 22.17
CA LYS A 206 -8.93 -38.82 22.86
C LYS A 206 -9.05 -40.03 21.92
N GLY A 207 -9.10 -39.81 20.61
CA GLY A 207 -9.15 -40.85 19.59
C GLY A 207 -7.76 -41.35 19.19
N PRO A 208 -7.68 -42.48 18.46
CA PRO A 208 -6.41 -42.97 17.94
C PRO A 208 -5.88 -42.04 16.83
N PHE A 209 -4.59 -41.70 16.90
CA PHE A 209 -3.87 -41.09 15.78
C PHE A 209 -3.40 -42.19 14.83
N VAL A 210 -3.98 -42.23 13.63
CA VAL A 210 -3.63 -43.21 12.60
C VAL A 210 -2.71 -42.55 11.57
N ASP A 211 -1.46 -43.01 11.55
CA ASP A 211 -0.43 -42.58 10.59
C ASP A 211 -0.41 -43.58 9.42
N VAL A 212 -0.82 -43.15 8.23
CA VAL A 212 -0.88 -44.00 7.04
C VAL A 212 0.20 -43.55 6.06
N ASN A 213 1.23 -44.38 5.90
CA ASN A 213 2.26 -44.13 4.90
C ASN A 213 1.79 -44.62 3.52
N CYS A 214 1.18 -43.72 2.73
CA CYS A 214 0.69 -44.05 1.40
C CYS A 214 1.79 -44.49 0.41
N GLY A 215 3.07 -44.20 0.67
CA GLY A 215 4.18 -44.65 -0.18
C GLY A 215 4.61 -46.11 0.06
N ALA A 216 4.15 -46.73 1.16
CA ALA A 216 4.45 -48.12 1.51
C ALA A 216 3.30 -49.08 1.17
N ILE A 217 2.15 -48.57 0.74
CA ILE A 217 0.97 -49.36 0.39
C ILE A 217 0.94 -49.53 -1.14
N PRO A 218 0.87 -50.76 -1.68
CA PRO A 218 0.65 -50.97 -3.11
C PRO A 218 -0.63 -50.25 -3.55
N GLU A 219 -0.59 -49.49 -4.65
CA GLU A 219 -1.73 -48.68 -5.11
C GLU A 219 -3.03 -49.48 -5.20
N SER A 220 -2.95 -50.72 -5.68
CA SER A 220 -4.08 -51.64 -5.78
C SER A 220 -4.73 -52.02 -4.44
N LEU A 221 -3.96 -52.04 -3.35
CA LEU A 221 -4.43 -52.33 -1.99
C LEU A 221 -4.99 -51.08 -1.30
N PHE A 222 -4.41 -49.91 -1.57
CA PHE A 222 -4.88 -48.64 -1.02
C PHE A 222 -6.29 -48.32 -1.53
N GLU A 223 -6.51 -48.50 -2.84
CA GLU A 223 -7.80 -48.22 -3.48
C GLU A 223 -8.89 -49.20 -3.04
N SER A 224 -8.58 -50.48 -2.86
CA SER A 224 -9.56 -51.48 -2.43
C SER A 224 -10.06 -51.28 -1.00
N GLU A 225 -9.23 -50.73 -0.11
CA GLU A 225 -9.58 -50.48 1.30
C GLU A 225 -10.30 -49.13 1.50
N MET A 226 -9.87 -48.06 0.80
CA MET A 226 -10.50 -46.73 0.89
C MET A 226 -11.83 -46.63 0.16
N PHE A 227 -11.98 -47.33 -0.98
CA PHE A 227 -13.18 -47.23 -1.84
C PHE A 227 -14.05 -48.50 -1.84
N GLY A 228 -13.57 -49.60 -1.23
CA GLY A 228 -14.21 -50.90 -1.23
C GLY A 228 -13.94 -51.71 -2.50
N TYR A 229 -13.86 -53.04 -2.38
CA TYR A 229 -13.66 -53.92 -3.53
C TYR A 229 -14.95 -54.11 -4.34
N ARG A 230 -15.07 -53.41 -5.48
CA ARG A 230 -16.02 -53.76 -6.56
C ARG A 230 -15.24 -54.24 -7.78
N GLN A 231 -15.71 -55.31 -8.43
CA GLN A 231 -15.19 -55.68 -9.75
C GLN A 231 -15.22 -54.47 -10.68
N GLY A 232 -14.06 -54.08 -11.20
CA GLY A 232 -13.90 -52.93 -12.10
C GLY A 232 -13.72 -51.57 -11.43
N ALA A 233 -13.48 -51.49 -10.11
CA ALA A 233 -13.21 -50.22 -9.42
C ALA A 233 -11.88 -49.57 -9.86
N PHE A 234 -10.88 -50.37 -10.26
CA PHE A 234 -9.59 -49.91 -10.79
C PHE A 234 -8.96 -50.95 -11.73
N SER A 235 -7.91 -50.56 -12.45
CA SER A 235 -7.25 -51.32 -13.54
C SER A 235 -6.58 -52.64 -13.13
N GLY A 236 -6.50 -52.94 -11.83
CA GLY A 236 -5.97 -54.18 -11.25
C GLY A 236 -7.01 -55.14 -10.65
N ALA A 237 -8.31 -54.82 -10.73
CA ALA A 237 -9.38 -55.65 -10.19
C ALA A 237 -9.65 -56.90 -11.07
N ALA A 238 -8.72 -57.85 -11.07
CA ALA A 238 -8.85 -59.10 -11.82
C ALA A 238 -9.96 -60.01 -11.24
N PRO A 239 -10.68 -60.77 -12.09
CA PRO A 239 -11.69 -61.71 -11.62
C PRO A 239 -11.00 -62.95 -11.02
N GLY A 240 -10.91 -63.03 -9.68
CA GLY A 240 -10.55 -64.29 -9.01
C GLY A 240 -9.68 -64.25 -7.75
N ALA A 241 -9.31 -63.10 -7.21
CA ALA A 241 -8.56 -63.07 -5.93
C ALA A 241 -9.51 -63.24 -4.73
N ARG A 242 -9.17 -64.18 -3.83
CA ARG A 242 -9.97 -64.63 -2.67
C ARG A 242 -10.41 -63.47 -1.77
N GLN A 243 -11.67 -63.52 -1.33
CA GLN A 243 -12.12 -62.85 -0.10
C GLN A 243 -11.31 -63.40 1.08
N GLY A 244 -10.57 -62.51 1.73
CA GLY A 244 -10.02 -62.67 3.08
C GLY A 244 -10.53 -61.53 3.91
#